data_AF-A0A8J3I0Z7-F1
#
_entry.id   AF-A0A8J3I0Z7-F1
#
_cell.length_a   1.000
_cell.length_b   1.000
_cell.length_c   1.000
_cell.angle_alpha   90.00
_cell.angle_beta   90.00
_cell.angle_gamma   90.00
#
_symmetry.space_group_name_H-M   'P 1'
#
loop_
_entity.id
_entity.type
_entity.pdbx_description
1 polymer ?
#
loop_
_entity_poly.entity_id
_entity_poly.type
_entity_poly.pdbx_seq_one_letter_code
_entity_poly.pdbx_strand_id
1 'polypeptide(L)'
;MRKNVTPKEDWQHKESWLQQNNLTYAGLIGIGVVIVQSFITAPSLDLPSTICVVAFSLAIPLLAVLLMLNQLQSQRHYTASSPYISIAKTIGLLGACVGVVAALWHMLWIAGVMVMVSGIMGLAIYTGYYKRLEQDEALKAGEQERLLSESDKQQV
;
A
#
# COMPACT_ATOMS: atom_id res chain seq x y z
N MET A 1 0.82 -28.01 -15.27
CA MET A 1 2.29 -27.84 -15.14
C MET A 1 2.58 -26.82 -14.04
N ARG A 2 3.20 -27.22 -12.92
CA ARG A 2 3.66 -26.26 -11.89
C ARG A 2 4.79 -25.42 -12.51
N LYS A 3 4.64 -24.09 -12.55
CA LYS A 3 5.75 -23.18 -12.87
C LYS A 3 6.86 -23.42 -11.84
N ASN A 4 7.99 -23.95 -12.28
CA ASN A 4 9.19 -24.04 -11.45
C ASN A 4 9.77 -22.63 -11.32
N VAL A 5 9.20 -21.83 -10.43
CA VAL A 5 9.75 -20.52 -10.08
C VAL A 5 11.12 -20.79 -9.47
N THR A 6 12.18 -20.31 -10.12
CA THR A 6 13.52 -20.48 -9.56
C THR A 6 13.61 -19.67 -8.26
N PRO A 7 14.35 -20.13 -7.23
CA PRO A 7 14.46 -19.38 -5.97
C PRO A 7 14.88 -17.93 -6.20
N LYS A 8 15.73 -17.66 -7.20
CA LYS A 8 16.19 -16.32 -7.57
C LYS A 8 15.07 -15.41 -8.08
N GLU A 9 14.15 -15.92 -8.90
CA GLU A 9 13.01 -15.15 -9.42
C GLU A 9 12.00 -14.79 -8.31
N ASP A 10 11.77 -15.69 -7.35
CA ASP A 10 10.89 -15.42 -6.20
C ASP A 10 11.44 -14.29 -5.33
N TRP A 11 12.77 -14.25 -5.11
CA TRP A 11 13.42 -13.16 -4.37
C TRP A 11 13.40 -11.82 -5.13
N GLN A 12 13.61 -11.81 -6.44
CA GLN A 12 13.54 -10.58 -7.24
C GLN A 12 12.14 -9.95 -7.20
N HIS A 13 11.10 -10.78 -7.30
CA HIS A 13 9.72 -10.30 -7.19
C HIS A 13 9.43 -9.75 -5.79
N LYS A 14 9.90 -10.41 -4.72
CA LYS A 14 9.75 -9.92 -3.35
C LYS A 14 10.50 -8.60 -3.13
N GLU A 15 11.75 -8.50 -3.59
CA GLU A 15 12.58 -7.29 -3.45
C GLU A 15 11.89 -6.06 -4.07
N SER A 16 11.36 -6.20 -5.28
CA SER A 16 10.63 -5.10 -5.96
C SER A 16 9.43 -4.61 -5.15
N TRP A 17 8.70 -5.52 -4.51
CA TRP A 17 7.56 -5.20 -3.66
C TRP A 17 8.00 -4.52 -2.35
N LEU A 18 9.12 -4.93 -1.77
CA LEU A 18 9.70 -4.30 -0.57
C LEU A 18 10.20 -2.89 -0.87
N GLN A 19 10.83 -2.65 -2.03
CA GLN A 19 11.27 -1.33 -2.49
C GLN A 19 10.08 -0.37 -2.68
N GLN A 20 9.00 -0.85 -3.31
CA GLN A 20 7.78 -0.05 -3.51
C GLN A 20 7.13 0.37 -2.18
N ASN A 21 7.07 -0.55 -1.21
CA ASN A 21 6.58 -0.23 0.14
C ASN A 21 7.48 0.77 0.85
N ASN A 22 8.81 0.62 0.74
CA ASN A 22 9.75 1.57 1.35
C ASN A 22 9.58 2.98 0.80
N LEU A 23 9.45 3.11 -0.52
CA LEU A 23 9.21 4.41 -1.15
C LEU A 23 7.90 5.03 -0.67
N THR A 24 6.85 4.22 -0.54
CA THR A 24 5.54 4.66 -0.03
C THR A 24 5.66 5.15 1.42
N TYR A 25 6.32 4.39 2.30
CA TYR A 25 6.44 4.76 3.70
C TYR A 25 7.31 6.00 3.89
N ALA A 26 8.46 6.06 3.22
CA ALA A 26 9.35 7.22 3.26
C ALA A 26 8.65 8.48 2.72
N GLY A 27 7.90 8.35 1.62
CA GLY A 27 7.09 9.44 1.07
C GLY A 27 6.05 9.96 2.05
N LEU A 28 5.28 9.07 2.69
CA LEU A 28 4.29 9.45 3.69
C LEU A 28 4.91 10.11 4.93
N ILE A 29 6.05 9.61 5.40
CA ILE A 29 6.79 10.23 6.51
C ILE A 29 7.23 11.64 6.11
N GLY A 30 7.83 11.80 4.93
CA GLY A 30 8.29 13.10 4.44
C GLY A 30 7.15 14.11 4.31
N ILE A 31 6.03 13.71 3.70
CA ILE A 31 4.82 14.54 3.60
C ILE A 31 4.31 14.90 5.00
N GLY A 32 4.22 13.93 5.91
CA GLY A 32 3.76 14.15 7.28
C GLY A 32 4.62 15.17 8.03
N VAL A 33 5.94 15.08 7.92
CA VAL A 33 6.87 16.03 8.56
C VAL A 33 6.66 17.46 8.04
N VAL A 34 6.55 17.64 6.72
CA VAL A 34 6.35 18.96 6.10
C VAL A 34 5.01 19.58 6.51
N ILE A 35 3.95 18.76 6.56
CA ILE A 35 2.62 19.19 6.97
C ILE A 35 2.62 19.59 8.44
N VAL A 36 3.16 18.74 9.33
CA VAL A 36 3.24 19.01 10.77
C VAL A 36 4.03 20.30 11.03
N GLN A 37 5.12 20.53 10.31
CA GLN A 37 5.91 21.77 10.43
C GLN A 37 5.05 23.02 10.15
N SER A 38 4.19 22.97 9.14
CA SER A 38 3.34 24.12 8.77
C SER A 38 2.27 24.45 9.82
N PHE A 39 1.86 23.47 10.62
CA PHE A 39 0.90 23.68 11.72
C PHE A 39 1.54 24.18 13.00
N ILE A 40 2.80 23.83 13.27
CA ILE A 40 3.54 24.31 14.45
C ILE A 40 3.81 25.83 14.35
N THR A 41 3.89 26.37 13.13
CA THR A 41 4.12 27.79 12.89
C THR A 41 2.81 28.61 12.82
N ALA A 42 1.64 27.99 12.90
CA ALA A 42 0.36 28.69 12.83
C ALA A 42 -0.05 29.28 14.20
N PRO A 43 -0.63 30.50 14.25
CA PRO A 43 -0.96 31.20 15.50
C PRO A 43 -2.21 30.66 16.22
N SER A 44 -3.04 29.83 15.59
CA SER A 44 -4.24 29.24 16.18
C SER A 44 -4.36 27.76 15.83
N LEU A 45 -4.58 26.92 16.83
CA LEU A 45 -4.89 25.50 16.63
C LEU A 45 -6.40 25.32 16.55
N ASP A 46 -6.91 25.15 15.34
CA ASP A 46 -8.29 24.69 15.13
C ASP A 46 -8.40 23.18 15.33
N LEU A 47 -9.61 22.68 15.65
CA LEU A 47 -9.94 21.26 15.81
C LEU A 47 -9.31 20.33 14.73
N PRO A 48 -9.37 20.63 13.42
CA PRO A 48 -8.72 19.81 12.39
C PRO A 48 -7.19 19.77 12.48
N SER A 49 -6.54 20.84 12.95
CA SER A 49 -5.08 20.87 13.16
C SER A 49 -4.67 19.88 14.24
N THR A 50 -5.41 19.82 15.35
CA THR A 50 -5.14 18.87 16.44
C THR A 50 -5.27 17.43 15.97
N ILE A 51 -6.33 17.12 15.21
CA ILE A 51 -6.54 15.77 14.65
C ILE A 51 -5.38 15.38 13.72
N CYS A 52 -4.93 16.29 12.86
CA CYS A 52 -3.80 16.08 11.97
C CYS A 52 -2.51 15.76 12.74
N VAL A 53 -2.17 16.57 13.76
CA VAL A 53 -0.95 16.39 14.57
C VAL A 53 -1.00 15.06 15.32
N VAL A 54 -2.12 14.71 15.94
CA VAL A 54 -2.27 13.43 16.65
C VAL A 54 -2.15 12.25 15.69
N ALA A 55 -2.78 12.32 14.52
CA ALA A 55 -2.71 11.27 13.50
C ALA A 55 -1.27 11.05 13.01
N PHE A 56 -0.53 12.11 12.68
CA PHE A 56 0.86 12.00 12.25
C PHE A 56 1.82 11.62 13.37
N SER A 57 1.55 12.02 14.61
CA SER A 57 2.35 11.62 15.78
C SER A 57 2.35 10.10 15.99
N LEU A 58 1.23 9.43 15.68
CA LEU A 58 1.15 7.96 15.71
C LEU A 58 1.64 7.32 14.41
N ALA A 59 1.33 7.91 13.25
CA ALA A 59 1.67 7.33 11.95
C ALA A 59 3.19 7.36 11.69
N ILE A 60 3.87 8.49 11.92
CA ILE A 60 5.30 8.65 11.56
C ILE A 60 6.19 7.59 12.25
N PRO A 61 6.14 7.39 13.58
CA PRO A 61 6.96 6.38 14.24
C PRO A 61 6.62 4.97 13.77
N LEU A 62 5.33 4.68 13.56
CA LEU A 62 4.88 3.36 13.11
C LEU A 62 5.41 3.06 11.70
N LEU A 63 5.26 3.99 10.76
CA LEU A 63 5.80 3.85 9.41
C LEU A 63 7.33 3.76 9.41
N ALA A 64 8.02 4.50 10.29
CA ALA A 64 9.47 4.45 10.40
C ALA A 64 9.97 3.08 10.87
N VAL A 65 9.30 2.48 11.86
CA VAL A 65 9.60 1.11 12.31
C VAL A 65 9.34 0.11 11.19
N LEU A 66 8.24 0.26 10.44
CA LEU A 66 7.96 -0.60 9.29
C LEU A 66 9.00 -0.47 8.17
N LEU A 67 9.44 0.75 7.85
CA LEU A 67 10.52 1.00 6.90
C LEU A 67 11.82 0.32 7.35
N MET A 68 12.16 0.45 8.63
CA MET A 68 13.36 -0.15 9.20
C MET A 68 13.28 -1.69 9.21
N LEU A 69 12.11 -2.26 9.52
CA LEU A 69 11.87 -3.71 9.42
C LEU A 69 11.99 -4.20 7.97
N ASN A 70 11.44 -3.45 7.02
CA ASN A 70 11.47 -3.80 5.61
C ASN A 70 12.90 -3.72 5.04
N GLN A 71 13.68 -2.71 5.44
CA GLN A 71 15.12 -2.62 5.17
C GLN A 71 15.88 -3.81 5.77
N LEU A 72 15.57 -4.19 7.01
CA LEU A 72 16.21 -5.32 7.67
C LEU A 72 15.89 -6.66 6.98
N GLN A 73 14.65 -6.84 6.53
CA GLN A 73 14.22 -8.02 5.76
C GLN A 73 14.93 -8.09 4.39
N SER A 74 15.07 -6.95 3.72
CA SER A 74 15.82 -6.84 2.46
C SER A 74 17.29 -7.21 2.63
N GLN A 75 17.93 -6.76 3.72
CA GLN A 75 19.35 -7.06 3.97
C GLN A 75 19.58 -8.51 4.41
N ARG A 76 18.65 -9.10 5.18
CA ARG A 76 18.81 -10.43 5.78
C ARG A 76 18.26 -11.58 4.92
N HIS A 77 17.64 -11.32 3.76
CA HIS A 77 16.96 -12.33 2.94
C HIS A 77 16.03 -13.24 3.76
N TYR A 78 15.38 -12.68 4.79
CA TYR A 78 14.59 -13.45 5.75
C TYR A 78 13.20 -12.85 5.90
N THR A 79 12.18 -13.61 5.51
CA THR A 79 10.78 -13.15 5.49
C THR A 79 10.05 -13.67 6.72
N ALA A 80 10.12 -12.94 7.83
CA ALA A 80 9.17 -13.13 8.92
C ALA A 80 7.84 -12.46 8.53
N SER A 81 6.96 -13.20 7.84
CA SER A 81 5.59 -12.77 7.54
C SER A 81 4.72 -12.86 8.79
N SER A 82 4.88 -11.90 9.70
CA SER A 82 4.11 -11.85 10.94
C SER A 82 2.85 -11.01 10.76
N PRO A 83 1.65 -11.49 11.19
CA PRO A 83 0.39 -10.75 11.03
C PRO A 83 0.40 -9.39 11.73
N TYR A 84 1.20 -9.24 12.80
CA TYR A 84 1.38 -7.97 13.51
C TYR A 84 1.93 -6.86 12.61
N ILE A 85 2.81 -7.19 11.67
CA ILE A 85 3.39 -6.21 10.73
C ILE A 85 2.29 -5.69 9.78
N SER A 86 1.37 -6.55 9.37
CA SER A 86 0.25 -6.18 8.49
C SER A 86 -0.76 -5.26 9.18
N ILE A 87 -1.08 -5.56 10.44
CA ILE A 87 -1.99 -4.70 11.24
C ILE A 87 -1.34 -3.33 11.48
N ALA A 88 -0.07 -3.30 11.89
CA ALA A 88 0.66 -2.06 12.09
C ALA A 88 0.77 -1.24 10.79
N LYS A 89 0.99 -1.89 9.64
CA LYS A 89 0.97 -1.25 8.32
C LYS A 89 -0.36 -0.57 8.06
N THR A 90 -1.46 -1.28 8.31
CA THR A 90 -2.81 -0.80 8.06
C THR A 90 -3.12 0.41 8.94
N ILE A 91 -2.81 0.34 10.24
CA ILE A 91 -3.02 1.45 11.17
C ILE A 91 -2.18 2.67 10.78
N GLY A 92 -0.91 2.46 10.41
CA GLY A 92 -0.02 3.55 10.02
C GLY A 92 -0.48 4.24 8.74
N LEU A 93 -0.83 3.44 7.72
CA LEU A 93 -1.28 3.97 6.43
C LEU A 93 -2.61 4.72 6.56
N LEU A 94 -3.57 4.16 7.30
CA LEU A 94 -4.84 4.84 7.57
C LEU A 94 -4.64 6.11 8.38
N GLY A 95 -3.81 6.08 9.43
CA GLY A 95 -3.48 7.26 10.23
C GLY A 95 -2.84 8.37 9.40
N ALA A 96 -1.91 8.03 8.52
CA ALA A 96 -1.29 9.00 7.63
C ALA A 96 -2.29 9.58 6.61
N CYS A 97 -3.16 8.75 6.02
CA CYS A 97 -4.22 9.23 5.13
C CYS A 97 -5.18 10.19 5.85
N VAL A 98 -5.60 9.85 7.06
CA VAL A 98 -6.45 10.72 7.89
C VAL A 98 -5.75 12.03 8.20
N GLY A 99 -4.45 11.99 8.53
CA GLY A 99 -3.63 13.19 8.75
C GLY A 99 -3.58 14.10 7.52
N VAL A 100 -3.33 13.54 6.33
CA VAL A 100 -3.33 14.31 5.06
C VAL A 100 -4.70 14.95 4.79
N VAL A 101 -5.79 14.19 4.95
CA VAL A 101 -7.15 14.72 4.73
C VAL A 101 -7.48 15.81 5.73
N ALA A 102 -7.16 15.63 7.01
CA ALA A 102 -7.38 16.64 8.05
C ALA A 102 -6.57 17.92 7.78
N ALA A 103 -5.33 17.79 7.33
CA ALA A 103 -4.49 18.93 6.97
C ALA A 103 -5.08 19.76 5.83
N LEU A 104 -5.53 19.08 4.77
CA LEU A 104 -6.13 19.74 3.60
C LEU A 104 -7.49 20.33 3.92
N TRP A 105 -8.26 19.67 4.79
CA TRP A 105 -9.54 20.19 5.29
C TRP A 105 -9.37 21.51 6.04
N HIS A 106 -8.27 21.67 6.78
CA HIS A 106 -7.96 22.92 7.48
C HIS A 106 -7.60 24.07 6.53
N MET A 107 -6.86 23.82 5.44
CA MET A 107 -6.50 24.85 4.46
C MET A 107 -7.68 25.28 3.60
N LEU A 108 -8.33 24.34 2.93
CA LEU A 108 -9.51 24.58 2.09
C LEU A 108 -10.44 23.38 2.19
N TRP A 109 -11.65 23.57 2.68
CA TRP A 109 -12.64 22.48 2.82
C TRP A 109 -12.87 21.71 1.50
N ILE A 110 -12.83 22.41 0.36
CA ILE A 110 -12.91 21.84 -0.99
C ILE A 110 -11.72 20.94 -1.33
N ALA A 111 -10.50 21.28 -0.89
CA ALA A 111 -9.33 20.44 -1.12
C ALA A 111 -9.46 19.10 -0.36
N GLY A 112 -10.00 19.13 0.86
CA GLY A 112 -10.31 17.92 1.63
C GLY A 112 -11.30 17.01 0.89
N VAL A 113 -12.40 17.55 0.38
CA VAL A 113 -13.40 16.79 -0.39
C VAL A 113 -12.80 16.21 -1.68
N MET A 114 -12.00 17.00 -2.42
CA MET A 114 -11.36 16.55 -3.66
C MET A 114 -10.40 15.37 -3.42
N VAL A 115 -9.62 15.40 -2.34
CA VAL A 115 -8.74 14.27 -1.96
C VAL A 115 -9.56 13.05 -1.55
N MET A 116 -10.67 13.24 -0.83
CA MET A 116 -11.51 12.13 -0.42
C MET A 116 -12.19 11.46 -1.63
N VAL A 117 -12.75 12.24 -2.56
CA VAL A 117 -13.36 11.73 -3.79
C VAL A 117 -12.33 11.04 -4.68
N SER A 118 -11.15 11.64 -4.88
CA SER A 118 -10.09 11.03 -5.69
C SER A 118 -9.53 9.77 -5.05
N GLY A 119 -9.40 9.72 -3.72
CA GLY A 119 -9.00 8.52 -2.98
C GLY A 119 -10.00 7.37 -3.12
N ILE A 120 -11.30 7.65 -2.99
CA ILE A 120 -12.37 6.65 -3.19
C ILE A 120 -12.36 6.17 -4.65
N MET A 121 -12.25 7.07 -5.61
CA MET A 121 -12.20 6.72 -7.04
C MET A 121 -10.98 5.85 -7.36
N GLY A 122 -9.80 6.21 -6.85
CA GLY A 122 -8.58 5.43 -7.01
C GLY A 122 -8.71 4.03 -6.41
N LEU A 123 -9.31 3.90 -5.23
CA LEU A 123 -9.57 2.61 -4.60
C LEU A 123 -10.55 1.76 -5.43
N ALA A 124 -11.63 2.38 -5.93
CA ALA A 124 -12.61 1.70 -6.78
C ALA A 124 -11.99 1.18 -8.08
N ILE A 125 -11.14 1.98 -8.73
CA ILE A 125 -10.41 1.57 -9.94
C ILE A 125 -9.47 0.41 -9.61
N TYR A 126 -8.70 0.50 -8.52
CA TYR A 126 -7.76 -0.54 -8.13
C TYR A 126 -8.47 -1.87 -7.84
N THR A 127 -9.55 -1.84 -7.04
CA THR A 127 -10.36 -3.03 -6.75
C THR A 127 -11.02 -3.60 -8.01
N GLY A 128 -11.51 -2.74 -8.90
CA GLY A 128 -12.08 -3.16 -10.18
C GLY A 128 -11.05 -3.82 -11.10
N TYR A 129 -9.83 -3.27 -11.16
CA TYR A 129 -8.72 -3.82 -11.94
C TYR A 129 -8.27 -5.17 -11.39
N TYR A 130 -8.18 -5.32 -10.07
CA TYR A 130 -7.80 -6.58 -9.43
C TYR A 130 -8.79 -7.70 -9.73
N LYS A 131 -10.09 -7.42 -9.65
CA LYS A 131 -11.14 -8.40 -10.00
C LYS A 131 -11.09 -8.83 -11.47
N ARG A 132 -10.76 -7.90 -12.38
CA ARG A 132 -10.59 -8.23 -13.81
C ARG A 132 -9.38 -9.12 -14.05
N LEU A 133 -8.28 -8.87 -13.35
CA LEU A 133 -7.09 -9.73 -13.40
C LEU A 133 -7.41 -11.17 -12.96
N GLU A 134 -8.11 -11.35 -11.85
CA GLU A 134 -8.53 -12.69 -11.39
C GLU A 134 -9.45 -13.39 -12.41
N GLN A 135 -10.33 -12.65 -13.07
CA GLN A 135 -11.20 -13.18 -14.12
C GLN A 135 -10.41 -13.61 -15.37
N ASP A 136 -9.44 -12.82 -15.80
CA ASP A 136 -8.61 -13.13 -16.96
C ASP A 136 -7.68 -14.33 -16.70
N GLU A 137 -7.15 -14.47 -15.49
CA GLU A 137 -6.38 -15.64 -15.08
C GLU A 137 -7.24 -16.90 -15.02
N ALA A 138 -8.46 -16.81 -14.48
CA ALA A 138 -9.41 -17.92 -14.43
C ALA A 138 -9.84 -18.36 -15.83
N LEU A 139 -10.04 -17.41 -16.75
CA LEU A 139 -10.39 -17.70 -18.15
C LEU A 139 -9.26 -18.46 -18.86
N LYS A 140 -8.02 -17.98 -18.72
CA LYS A 140 -6.82 -18.62 -19.31
C LYS A 140 -6.58 -20.02 -18.74
N ALA A 141 -6.80 -20.21 -17.44
CA ALA A 141 -6.68 -21.53 -16.82
C ALA A 141 -7.68 -22.54 -17.43
N GLY A 142 -8.94 -22.13 -17.61
CA GLY A 142 -9.96 -22.97 -18.22
C GLY A 142 -9.72 -23.26 -19.71
N GLU A 143 -9.17 -22.30 -20.45
CA GLU A 143 -8.79 -22.49 -21.86
C GLU A 143 -7.63 -23.49 -22.00
N GLN A 144 -6.65 -23.42 -21.10
CA GLN A 144 -5.51 -24.34 -21.07
C GLN A 144 -5.93 -25.78 -20.71
N GLU A 145 -6.89 -25.97 -19.81
CA GLU A 145 -7.47 -27.30 -19.51
C GLU A 145 -8.22 -27.89 -20.71
N ARG A 146 -8.95 -27.08 -21.48
CA ARG A 146 -9.65 -27.54 -22.70
C ARG A 146 -8.66 -28.03 -23.76
N LEU A 147 -7.60 -27.28 -24.02
CA LEU A 147 -6.57 -27.65 -25.00
C LEU A 147 -5.84 -28.95 -24.61
N LEU A 148 -5.59 -29.17 -23.32
CA LEU A 148 -5.03 -30.42 -22.83
C LEU A 148 -5.98 -31.60 -23.02
N SER A 149 -7.28 -31.41 -22.77
CA SER A 149 -8.30 -32.45 -22.99
C SER A 149 -8.48 -32.81 -24.47
N GLU A 150 -8.39 -31.83 -25.38
CA GLU A 150 -8.45 -32.11 -26.82
C GLU A 150 -7.19 -32.82 -27.33
N SER A 151 -6.01 -32.44 -26.83
CA SER A 151 -4.75 -33.11 -27.16
C SER A 151 -4.73 -34.58 -26.70
N ASP A 152 -5.32 -34.88 -25.54
CA ASP A 152 -5.41 -36.26 -25.02
C ASP A 152 -6.38 -37.11 -25.85
N LYS A 153 -7.49 -36.53 -26.31
CA LYS A 153 -8.43 -37.19 -27.24
C LYS A 153 -7.86 -37.45 -28.63
N GLN A 154 -6.82 -36.73 -29.04
CA GLN A 154 -6.17 -36.90 -30.35
C GLN A 154 -5.07 -37.96 -30.35
N GLN A 155 -4.64 -38.43 -29.17
CA GLN A 155 -3.60 -39.47 -29.03
C GLN A 155 -4.16 -40.89 -28.81
N VAL A 156 -5.49 -41.05 -28.75
CA VAL A 156 -6.21 -42.32 -28.66
C VAL A 156 -6.90 -42.62 -29.99
#